data_AF-A0A7Z2K8X6-F1
#
_entry.id   AF-A0A7Z2K8X6-F1
#
_cell.length_a   1.000
_cell.length_b   1.000
_cell.length_c   1.000
_cell.angle_alpha   90.00
_cell.angle_beta   90.00
_cell.angle_gamma   90.00
#
_symmetry.space_group_name_H-M   'P 1'
#
loop_
_entity.id
_entity.type
_entity.pdbx_description
1 polymer ?
#
loop_
_entity_poly.entity_id
_entity_poly.type
_entity_poly.pdbx_seq_one_letter_code
_entity_poly.pdbx_strand_id
1 'polypeptide(L)'
;MNGNKCVLGRKYTLTHSDITGELFLTIGKEYAIDRISFIRDEVLGSFRNDCGLYYYAYVLVDDPTEEGREQVRNRIFRKELPGALSAIRVGDTELFQTYPELDDVPIWIYFDSNEEQWEAYEYYGSFREYRNSQHK
;
A
#
# COMPACT_ATOMS: atom_id res chain seq x y z
N MET A 1 -0.62 19.39 20.17
CA MET A 1 0.34 18.40 19.65
C MET A 1 -0.28 16.98 19.56
N ASN A 2 -1.48 16.84 18.99
CA ASN A 2 -2.18 15.53 18.92
C ASN A 2 -2.31 14.95 17.50
N GLY A 3 -1.85 15.65 16.45
CA GLY A 3 -2.03 15.22 15.06
C GLY A 3 -1.20 14.00 14.66
N ASN A 4 0.05 13.91 15.13
CA ASN A 4 0.94 12.79 14.78
C ASN A 4 0.40 11.43 15.26
N LYS A 5 -0.35 11.38 16.37
CA LYS A 5 -0.95 10.13 16.85
C LYS A 5 -2.06 9.63 15.92
N CYS A 6 -2.80 10.55 15.28
CA CYS A 6 -3.86 10.23 14.33
C CYS A 6 -3.28 9.66 13.02
N VAL A 7 -2.15 10.21 12.57
CA VAL A 7 -1.45 9.78 11.34
C VAL A 7 -0.71 8.46 11.55
N LEU A 8 0.17 8.37 12.57
CA LEU A 8 1.04 7.20 12.79
C LEU A 8 0.28 5.98 13.32
N GLY A 9 -0.91 6.17 13.87
CA GLY A 9 -1.76 5.08 14.36
C GLY A 9 -2.60 4.40 13.29
N ARG A 10 -2.56 4.86 12.03
CA ARG A 10 -3.39 4.32 10.94
C ARG A 10 -2.71 3.18 10.21
N LYS A 11 -3.47 2.11 10.00
CA LYS A 11 -3.14 0.93 9.22
C LYS A 11 -4.12 0.82 8.06
N TYR A 12 -3.57 0.66 6.87
CA TYR A 12 -4.31 0.51 5.62
C TYR A 12 -4.16 -0.93 5.18
N THR A 13 -5.28 -1.61 4.96
CA THR A 13 -5.33 -2.93 4.33
C THR A 13 -6.13 -2.77 3.06
N LEU A 14 -5.47 -2.82 1.91
CA LEU A 14 -6.12 -2.77 0.61
C LEU A 14 -6.11 -4.17 0.01
N THR A 15 -7.27 -4.71 -0.35
CA THR A 15 -7.41 -6.01 -1.03
C THR A 15 -8.05 -5.84 -2.40
N HIS A 16 -7.83 -6.80 -3.29
CA HIS A 16 -8.36 -6.81 -4.63
C HIS A 16 -9.36 -7.96 -4.80
N SER A 17 -10.32 -7.78 -5.71
CA SER A 17 -11.20 -8.87 -6.14
C SER A 17 -10.82 -9.26 -7.56
N ASP A 18 -10.24 -10.45 -7.74
CA ASP A 18 -9.89 -10.97 -9.07
C ASP A 18 -11.11 -11.15 -9.99
N ILE A 19 -12.31 -11.25 -9.41
CA ILE A 19 -13.57 -11.44 -10.14
C ILE A 19 -14.11 -10.10 -10.66
N THR A 20 -14.10 -9.07 -9.81
CA THR A 20 -14.75 -7.77 -10.12
C THR A 20 -13.78 -6.67 -10.50
N GLY A 21 -12.48 -6.84 -10.22
CA GLY A 21 -11.47 -5.80 -10.36
C GLY A 21 -11.58 -4.68 -9.32
N GLU A 22 -12.43 -4.86 -8.30
CA GLU A 22 -12.68 -3.83 -7.29
C GLU A 22 -11.59 -3.83 -6.21
N LEU A 23 -11.27 -2.63 -5.73
CA LEU A 23 -10.37 -2.41 -4.60
C LEU A 23 -11.18 -2.16 -3.33
N PHE A 24 -10.82 -2.85 -2.25
CA PHE A 24 -11.44 -2.69 -0.94
C PHE A 24 -10.42 -2.15 0.05
N LEU A 25 -10.64 -0.94 0.55
CA LEU A 25 -9.77 -0.32 1.55
C LEU A 25 -10.37 -0.44 2.95
N THR A 26 -9.63 -1.04 3.87
CA THR A 26 -9.91 -1.03 5.30
C THR A 26 -8.89 -0.17 6.03
N ILE A 27 -9.36 0.78 6.84
CA ILE A 27 -8.53 1.68 7.64
C ILE A 27 -8.80 1.41 9.13
N GLY A 28 -7.75 1.08 9.88
CA GLY A 28 -7.86 0.71 11.29
C GLY A 28 -6.62 1.09 12.09
N LYS A 29 -6.59 0.65 13.36
CA LYS A 29 -5.39 0.73 14.23
C LYS A 29 -4.48 -0.48 14.08
N GLU A 30 -5.02 -1.55 13.52
CA GLU A 30 -4.37 -2.81 13.21
C GLU A 30 -4.69 -3.17 11.76
N TYR A 31 -3.86 -3.99 11.13
CA TYR A 31 -4.19 -4.53 9.82
C TYR A 31 -5.40 -5.46 9.93
N ALA A 32 -6.26 -5.45 8.93
CA ALA A 32 -7.44 -6.31 8.88
C ALA A 32 -7.00 -7.73 8.49
N ILE A 33 -6.39 -8.45 9.43
CA ILE A 33 -5.85 -9.80 9.21
C ILE A 33 -6.95 -10.77 8.77
N ASP A 34 -8.19 -10.55 9.22
CA ASP A 34 -9.38 -11.30 8.78
C ASP A 34 -9.72 -11.10 7.29
N ARG A 35 -9.15 -10.07 6.65
CA ARG A 35 -9.33 -9.76 5.22
C ARG A 35 -8.16 -10.17 4.35
N ILE A 36 -7.05 -10.62 4.95
CA ILE A 36 -5.91 -11.15 4.21
C ILE A 36 -6.32 -12.50 3.63
N SER A 37 -6.30 -12.57 2.29
CA SER A 37 -6.70 -13.76 1.56
C SER A 37 -5.58 -14.79 1.56
N PHE A 38 -5.90 -16.03 1.21
CA PHE A 38 -4.88 -17.07 1.03
C PHE A 38 -3.92 -16.76 -0.13
N ILE A 39 -4.38 -16.01 -1.14
CA ILE A 39 -3.57 -15.62 -2.31
C ILE A 39 -2.67 -14.40 -2.05
N ARG A 40 -2.79 -13.78 -0.87
CA ARG A 40 -1.91 -12.71 -0.40
C ARG A 40 -1.81 -11.54 -1.37
N ASP A 41 -2.94 -11.07 -1.88
CA ASP A 41 -3.07 -9.97 -2.84
C ASP A 41 -3.13 -8.59 -2.18
N GLU A 42 -3.02 -8.53 -0.86
CA GLU A 42 -3.15 -7.29 -0.11
C GLU A 42 -1.94 -6.34 -0.24
N VAL A 43 -2.21 -5.04 -0.17
CA VAL A 43 -1.22 -3.99 0.08
C VAL A 43 -1.41 -3.47 1.50
N LEU A 44 -0.39 -3.64 2.34
CA LEU A 44 -0.41 -3.24 3.75
C LEU A 44 0.35 -1.94 3.96
N GLY A 45 -0.35 -0.87 4.31
CA GLY A 45 0.22 0.47 4.40
C GLY A 45 0.16 1.10 5.80
N SER A 46 1.10 1.99 6.10
CA SER A 46 1.08 2.84 7.29
C SER A 46 2.04 4.02 7.18
N PHE A 47 1.73 5.13 7.85
CA PHE A 47 2.71 6.20 8.05
C PHE A 47 3.71 5.83 9.15
N ARG A 48 4.97 6.19 8.96
CA ARG A 48 6.09 5.96 9.90
C ARG A 48 6.91 7.24 10.07
N ASN A 49 7.64 7.37 11.17
CA ASN A 49 8.39 8.58 11.50
C ASN A 49 9.80 8.35 12.08
N ASP A 50 10.35 7.15 11.93
CA ASP A 50 11.67 6.77 12.44
C ASP A 50 12.82 7.55 11.79
N CYS A 51 12.69 7.91 10.50
CA CYS A 51 13.69 8.66 9.74
C CYS A 51 13.08 9.90 9.04
N GLY A 52 12.18 10.60 9.71
CA GLY A 52 11.28 11.59 9.10
C GLY A 52 9.94 10.97 8.73
N LEU A 53 8.92 11.77 8.44
CA LEU A 53 7.59 11.26 8.11
C LEU A 53 7.57 10.70 6.69
N TYR A 54 7.18 9.44 6.53
CA TYR A 54 7.01 8.77 5.25
C TYR A 54 5.86 7.78 5.28
N TYR A 55 5.37 7.41 4.11
CA TYR A 55 4.44 6.30 3.97
C TYR A 55 5.20 5.02 3.62
N TYR A 56 4.92 3.95 4.34
CA TYR A 56 5.44 2.62 4.09
C TYR A 56 4.31 1.71 3.63
N ALA A 57 4.51 0.98 2.54
CA ALA A 57 3.68 -0.14 2.17
C ALA A 57 4.49 -1.43 2.07
N TYR A 58 3.82 -2.54 2.36
CA TYR A 58 4.34 -3.90 2.27
C TYR A 58 3.46 -4.68 1.29
N VAL A 59 4.11 -5.45 0.42
CA VAL A 59 3.48 -6.44 -0.45
C VAL A 59 4.27 -7.75 -0.38
N LEU A 60 3.56 -8.87 -0.25
CA LEU A 60 4.18 -10.20 -0.33
C LEU A 60 4.17 -10.68 -1.78
N VAL A 61 5.36 -10.74 -2.39
CA VAL A 61 5.54 -11.19 -3.76
C VAL A 61 5.41 -12.70 -3.86
N ASP A 62 5.91 -13.43 -2.86
CA ASP A 62 5.84 -14.89 -2.87
C ASP A 62 4.40 -15.40 -2.97
N ASP A 63 4.22 -16.47 -3.72
CA ASP A 63 2.95 -17.18 -3.78
C ASP A 63 2.98 -18.29 -2.71
N PRO A 64 2.12 -18.22 -1.68
CA PRO A 64 2.09 -19.29 -0.67
C PRO A 64 1.47 -20.59 -1.20
N THR A 65 0.99 -20.61 -2.44
CA THR A 65 0.21 -21.70 -3.02
C THR A 65 0.97 -22.45 -4.12
N GLU A 66 1.91 -21.81 -4.82
CA GLU A 66 2.62 -22.38 -5.96
C GLU A 66 3.98 -21.71 -6.18
N GLU A 67 5.08 -22.47 -6.10
CA GLU A 67 6.43 -21.98 -6.38
C GLU A 67 6.60 -21.52 -7.84
N GLY A 68 7.43 -20.50 -8.08
CA GLY A 68 7.84 -20.05 -9.42
C GLY A 68 6.92 -18.98 -10.04
N ARG A 69 6.01 -18.39 -9.25
CA ARG A 69 5.09 -17.33 -9.68
C ARG A 69 5.52 -15.93 -9.29
N GLU A 70 6.63 -15.79 -8.58
CA GLU A 70 7.17 -14.55 -8.00
C GLU A 70 7.39 -13.50 -9.10
N GLN A 71 7.89 -13.92 -10.28
CA GLN A 71 8.05 -13.02 -11.44
C GLN A 71 6.71 -12.39 -11.87
N VAL A 72 5.67 -13.22 -11.99
CA VAL A 72 4.34 -12.78 -12.45
C VAL A 72 3.69 -11.91 -11.39
N ARG A 73 3.75 -12.33 -10.12
CA ARG A 73 3.20 -11.58 -8.98
C ARG A 73 3.89 -10.22 -8.81
N ASN A 74 5.22 -10.19 -8.83
CA ASN A 74 6.00 -8.95 -8.79
C ASN A 74 5.57 -7.98 -9.90
N ARG A 75 5.42 -8.48 -11.13
CA ARG A 75 4.94 -7.67 -12.26
C ARG A 75 3.52 -7.14 -12.04
N ILE A 76 2.61 -7.97 -11.53
CA ILE A 76 1.22 -7.58 -11.24
C ILE A 76 1.20 -6.49 -10.15
N PHE A 77 1.86 -6.70 -9.02
CA PHE A 77 1.91 -5.70 -7.95
C PHE A 77 2.44 -4.36 -8.44
N ARG A 78 3.54 -4.35 -9.19
CA ARG A 78 4.10 -3.11 -9.76
C ARG A 78 3.14 -2.39 -10.69
N LYS A 79 2.34 -3.14 -11.45
CA LYS A 79 1.31 -2.59 -12.34
C LYS A 79 0.13 -2.00 -11.55
N GLU A 80 -0.29 -2.64 -10.47
CA GLU A 80 -1.49 -2.27 -9.70
C GLU A 80 -1.21 -1.25 -8.57
N LEU A 81 0.03 -1.15 -8.10
CA LEU A 81 0.43 -0.24 -7.02
C LEU A 81 0.01 1.23 -7.22
N PRO A 82 0.11 1.83 -8.42
CA PRO A 82 -0.42 3.18 -8.66
C PRO A 82 -1.92 3.31 -8.37
N GLY A 83 -2.72 2.29 -8.70
CA GLY A 83 -4.15 2.23 -8.39
C GLY A 83 -4.37 2.08 -6.88
N ALA A 84 -3.60 1.21 -6.23
CA ALA A 84 -3.65 1.00 -4.79
C ALA A 84 -3.33 2.28 -3.99
N LEU A 85 -2.26 2.98 -4.35
CA LEU A 85 -1.84 4.23 -3.71
C LEU A 85 -2.87 5.34 -3.91
N SER A 86 -3.50 5.40 -5.09
CA SER A 86 -4.62 6.31 -5.34
C SER A 86 -5.83 5.97 -4.46
N ALA A 87 -6.19 4.68 -4.35
CA ALA A 87 -7.29 4.22 -3.52
C ALA A 87 -7.07 4.54 -2.03
N ILE A 88 -5.85 4.35 -1.51
CA ILE A 88 -5.47 4.75 -0.15
C ILE A 88 -5.66 6.26 0.05
N ARG A 89 -5.14 7.06 -0.88
CA ARG A 89 -5.20 8.52 -0.81
C ARG A 89 -6.64 9.06 -0.87
N VAL A 90 -7.46 8.52 -1.77
CA VAL A 90 -8.86 8.93 -1.94
C VAL A 90 -9.72 8.38 -0.81
N GLY A 91 -9.47 7.14 -0.39
CA GLY A 91 -10.24 6.47 0.66
C GLY A 91 -10.08 7.10 2.05
N ASP A 92 -8.96 7.79 2.32
CA ASP A 92 -8.75 8.56 3.57
C ASP A 92 -8.73 10.07 3.32
N THR A 93 -9.57 10.56 2.40
CA THR A 93 -9.60 11.97 1.99
C THR A 93 -9.70 12.94 3.17
N GLU A 94 -10.45 12.61 4.22
CA GLU A 94 -10.58 13.47 5.40
C GLU A 94 -9.22 13.67 6.12
N LEU A 95 -8.41 12.63 6.24
CA LEU A 95 -7.06 12.74 6.82
C LEU A 95 -6.20 13.68 5.98
N PHE A 96 -6.18 13.51 4.66
CA PHE A 96 -5.35 14.33 3.78
C PHE A 96 -5.88 15.77 3.61
N GLN A 97 -7.18 16.02 3.83
CA GLN A 97 -7.71 17.37 3.94
C GLN A 97 -7.30 18.04 5.26
N THR A 98 -7.24 17.26 6.34
CA THR A 98 -6.81 17.73 7.66
C THR A 98 -5.30 17.99 7.72
N TYR A 99 -4.51 17.16 7.03
CA TYR A 99 -3.05 17.22 6.96
C TYR A 99 -2.58 17.22 5.49
N PRO A 100 -2.70 18.35 4.77
CA PRO A 100 -2.33 18.42 3.35
C PRO A 100 -0.85 18.10 3.07
N GLU A 101 0.03 18.27 4.06
CA GLU A 101 1.45 17.91 3.97
C GLU A 101 1.69 16.41 3.71
N LEU A 102 0.71 15.56 4.01
CA LEU A 102 0.78 14.12 3.71
C LEU A 102 0.79 13.83 2.21
N ASP A 103 0.36 14.77 1.35
CA ASP A 103 0.48 14.61 -0.10
C ASP A 103 1.95 14.63 -0.57
N ASP A 104 2.86 15.22 0.21
CA ASP A 104 4.26 15.44 -0.16
C ASP A 104 5.24 14.49 0.55
N VAL A 105 4.76 13.63 1.45
CA VAL A 105 5.66 12.68 2.14
C VAL A 105 6.11 11.60 1.16
N PRO A 106 7.36 11.11 1.28
CA PRO A 106 7.85 10.05 0.42
C PRO A 106 7.10 8.74 0.69
N ILE A 107 6.85 8.00 -0.38
CA ILE A 107 6.25 6.66 -0.35
C ILE A 107 7.36 5.65 -0.61
N TRP A 108 7.46 4.66 0.27
CA TRP A 108 8.36 3.53 0.15
C TRP A 108 7.57 2.23 0.14
N ILE A 109 7.87 1.36 -0.82
CA ILE A 109 7.25 0.04 -0.96
C ILE A 109 8.30 -1.02 -0.70
N TYR A 110 8.01 -1.94 0.22
CA TYR A 110 8.77 -3.16 0.40
C TYR A 110 8.06 -4.32 -0.30
N PHE A 111 8.75 -4.87 -1.29
CA PHE A 111 8.42 -6.12 -1.97
C PHE A 111 9.14 -7.23 -1.22
N ASP A 112 8.39 -7.98 -0.42
CA ASP A 112 8.92 -9.09 0.37
C ASP A 112 8.91 -10.38 -0.46
N SER A 113 10.04 -11.07 -0.50
CA SER A 113 10.22 -12.33 -1.21
C SER A 113 11.38 -13.12 -0.61
N ASN A 114 11.25 -14.45 -0.60
CA ASN A 114 12.34 -15.36 -0.26
C ASN A 114 13.41 -15.45 -1.38
N GLU A 115 13.10 -14.97 -2.59
CA GLU A 115 14.06 -14.88 -3.70
C GLU A 115 14.64 -13.47 -3.80
N GLU A 116 15.95 -13.33 -3.58
CA GLU A 116 16.66 -12.03 -3.56
C GLU A 116 16.44 -11.17 -4.83
N GLN A 117 16.16 -11.80 -5.97
CA GLN A 117 15.89 -11.11 -7.24
C GLN A 117 14.53 -10.42 -7.31
N TRP A 118 13.60 -10.78 -6.41
CA TRP A 118 12.26 -10.20 -6.31
C TRP A 118 12.05 -9.41 -5.02
N GLU A 119 12.91 -9.59 -4.02
CA GLU A 119 12.97 -8.71 -2.85
C GLU A 119 13.45 -7.31 -3.27
N ALA A 120 12.70 -6.27 -2.88
CA ALA A 120 13.07 -4.89 -3.20
C ALA A 120 12.50 -3.89 -2.20
N TYR A 121 13.23 -2.78 -2.00
CA TYR A 121 12.73 -1.61 -1.27
C TYR A 121 12.84 -0.38 -2.15
N GLU A 122 11.70 0.15 -2.58
CA GLU A 122 11.65 1.11 -3.68
C GLU A 122 10.89 2.38 -3.35
N TYR A 123 11.38 3.49 -3.92
CA TYR A 123 10.75 4.78 -3.84
C TYR A 123 9.64 4.92 -4.89
N TYR A 124 8.44 5.25 -4.44
CA TYR A 124 7.23 5.38 -5.27
C TYR A 124 6.69 6.82 -5.25
N GLY A 125 7.58 7.82 -5.18
CA GLY A 125 7.14 9.22 -5.26
C GLY A 125 6.40 9.66 -3.99
N SER A 126 5.31 10.39 -4.20
CA SER A 126 4.46 10.97 -3.15
C SER A 126 2.97 10.83 -3.49
N PHE A 127 2.09 10.96 -2.49
CA PHE A 127 0.64 10.83 -2.72
C PHE A 127 0.07 11.88 -3.68
N ARG A 128 0.74 13.03 -3.83
CA ARG A 128 0.41 14.06 -4.81
C ARG A 128 0.31 13.52 -6.23
N GLU A 129 1.18 12.57 -6.59
CA GLU A 129 1.22 11.96 -7.93
C GLU A 129 0.01 11.05 -8.20
N TYR A 130 -0.61 10.54 -7.13
CA TYR A 130 -1.72 9.58 -7.19
C TYR A 130 -3.10 10.23 -6.96
N ARG A 131 -3.19 11.57 -6.90
CA ARG A 131 -4.46 12.30 -6.71
C ARG A 131 -5.43 12.17 -7.90
N ASN A 132 -4.91 11.90 -9.10
CA ASN A 132 -5.67 11.91 -10.35
C ASN A 132 -5.40 10.65 -11.19
N SER A 133 -5.67 9.47 -10.64
CA SER A 133 -5.59 8.24 -11.43
C SER A 133 -6.85 8.07 -12.29
N GLN A 134 -6.99 8.91 -13.32
CA GLN A 134 -7.68 8.52 -14.56
C GLN A 134 -6.64 7.81 -15.44
N HIS A 135 -6.11 6.68 -14.97
CA HIS A 135 -5.35 5.79 -15.85
C HIS A 135 -6.39 4.90 -16.53
N LYS A 136 -6.83 5.37 -17.71
CA LYS A 136 -7.60 4.59 -18.69
C LYS A 136 -6.83 3.35 -19.12
#